data_AF-A0A930KS01-F1
#
_entry.id   AF-A0A930KS01-F1
#
_cell.length_a   1.000
_cell.length_b   1.000
_cell.length_c   1.000
_cell.angle_alpha   90.00
_cell.angle_beta   90.00
_cell.angle_gamma   90.00
#
_symmetry.space_group_name_H-M   'P 1'
#
loop_
_entity.id
_entity.type
_entity.pdbx_description
1 polymer ?
#
loop_
_entity_poly.entity_id
_entity_poly.type
_entity_poly.pdbx_seq_one_letter_code
_entity_poly.pdbx_strand_id
1 'polypeptide(L)'
;MPKVNEISVAYSTHGLGADERDVIAHLNNHGNVKCSPDLSNERFIVSAKGVGIEYIHKVVDEAVEAVNKMKEKNEATPLDTLVSFRVNAPIEKIESFVKEIEFGVEGVYALNLGHVLTVSSDIFDEKHLIDCVGKYFDIV
;
A
#
# COMPACT_ATOMS: atom_id res chain seq x y z
N MET A 1 -18.13 -9.56 -7.37
CA MET A 1 -17.86 -8.64 -6.24
C MET A 1 -17.70 -7.20 -6.75
N PRO A 2 -17.89 -6.16 -5.91
CA PRO A 2 -17.44 -4.82 -6.24
C PRO A 2 -15.91 -4.80 -6.45
N LYS A 3 -15.42 -3.93 -7.34
CA LYS A 3 -13.99 -3.91 -7.71
C LYS A 3 -13.16 -3.00 -6.80
N VAL A 4 -11.94 -3.45 -6.51
CA VAL A 4 -10.87 -2.57 -6.06
C VAL A 4 -10.39 -1.75 -7.26
N ASN A 5 -10.43 -0.42 -7.12
CA ASN A 5 -10.02 0.51 -8.16
C ASN A 5 -8.54 0.91 -8.04
N GLU A 6 -8.03 1.00 -6.82
CA GLU A 6 -6.69 1.49 -6.52
C GLU A 6 -6.19 0.79 -5.26
N ILE A 7 -4.95 0.33 -5.28
CA ILE A 7 -4.24 -0.19 -4.10
C ILE A 7 -3.18 0.85 -3.76
N SER A 8 -3.00 1.13 -2.47
CA SER A 8 -1.96 1.99 -1.94
C SER A 8 -1.19 1.28 -0.84
N VAL A 9 0.13 1.37 -0.88
CA VAL A 9 1.02 0.78 0.12
C VAL A 9 1.87 1.90 0.71
N ALA A 10 1.96 1.94 2.05
CA ALA A 10 2.80 2.89 2.76
C ALA A 10 4.13 2.25 3.16
N TYR A 11 5.21 2.83 2.67
CA TYR A 11 6.57 2.40 2.93
C TYR A 11 7.22 3.33 3.94
N SER A 12 7.86 2.77 4.96
CA SER A 12 8.70 3.52 5.89
C SER A 12 9.94 4.06 5.17
N THR A 13 10.34 5.28 5.50
CA THR A 13 11.65 5.83 5.11
C THR A 13 12.78 5.30 5.99
N HIS A 14 12.46 4.65 7.12
CA HIS A 14 13.48 4.01 7.95
C HIS A 14 14.08 2.81 7.25
N GLY A 15 15.41 2.71 7.29
CA GLY A 15 16.13 1.61 6.67
C GLY A 15 16.17 1.67 5.13
N LEU A 16 15.63 2.74 4.52
CA LEU A 16 15.56 2.90 3.07
C LEU A 16 16.93 3.05 2.41
N GLY A 17 17.98 3.46 3.13
CA GLY A 17 19.39 3.58 2.68
C GLY A 17 19.66 4.60 1.56
N ALA A 18 18.78 4.67 0.58
CA ALA A 18 18.61 5.67 -0.45
C ALA A 18 18.02 6.97 0.10
N ASP A 19 18.20 8.05 -0.66
CA ASP A 19 17.54 9.33 -0.38
C ASP A 19 16.06 9.22 -0.75
N GLU A 20 15.18 9.37 0.24
CA GLU A 20 13.74 9.19 0.06
C GLU A 20 13.16 10.14 -0.99
N ARG A 21 13.73 11.34 -1.16
CA ARG A 21 13.22 12.31 -2.13
C ARG A 21 13.52 11.87 -3.56
N ASP A 22 14.69 11.28 -3.78
CA ASP A 22 15.07 10.75 -5.09
C ASP A 22 14.24 9.51 -5.45
N VAL A 23 13.95 8.64 -4.48
CA VAL A 23 13.06 7.47 -4.67
C VAL A 23 11.66 7.93 -5.04
N ILE A 24 11.11 8.90 -4.30
CA ILE A 24 9.78 9.47 -4.56
C ILE A 24 9.73 10.15 -5.94
N ALA A 25 10.79 10.87 -6.33
CA ALA A 25 10.88 11.48 -7.65
C ALA A 25 10.94 10.42 -8.77
N HIS A 26 11.70 9.34 -8.57
CA HIS A 26 11.77 8.24 -9.51
C HIS A 26 10.40 7.56 -9.69
N LEU A 27 9.73 7.25 -8.58
CA LEU A 27 8.39 6.64 -8.58
C LEU A 27 7.35 7.53 -9.26
N ASN A 28 7.38 8.86 -9.04
CA ASN A 28 6.44 9.76 -9.71
C ASN A 28 6.69 9.92 -11.21
N ASN A 29 7.89 9.59 -11.69
CA ASN A 29 8.16 9.49 -13.14
C ASN A 29 7.70 8.15 -13.72
N HIS A 30 7.36 7.17 -12.88
CA HIS A 30 6.87 5.87 -13.30
C HIS A 30 5.35 5.95 -13.57
N GLY A 31 4.97 6.05 -14.85
CA GLY A 31 3.64 6.50 -15.28
C GLY A 31 2.42 5.71 -14.81
N ASN A 32 2.60 4.52 -14.23
CA ASN A 32 1.52 3.67 -13.72
C ASN A 32 1.34 3.74 -12.19
N VAL A 33 2.20 4.45 -11.47
CA VAL A 33 2.06 4.66 -10.03
C VAL A 33 2.03 6.14 -9.69
N LYS A 34 1.46 6.44 -8.52
CA LYS A 34 1.52 7.77 -7.90
C LYS A 34 2.19 7.63 -6.56
N CYS A 35 3.20 8.45 -6.29
CA CYS A 35 3.89 8.44 -5.02
C CYS A 35 3.62 9.76 -4.27
N SER A 36 3.05 9.64 -3.07
CA SER A 36 2.78 10.78 -2.18
C SER A 36 3.72 10.74 -0.98
N PRO A 37 4.54 11.79 -0.75
CA PRO A 37 5.33 11.88 0.47
C PRO A 37 4.44 12.09 1.70
N ASP A 38 4.71 11.36 2.78
CA ASP A 38 4.20 11.63 4.13
C ASP A 38 5.37 11.60 5.11
N LEU A 39 6.36 12.46 4.82
CA LEU A 39 7.63 12.51 5.54
C LEU A 39 7.47 12.92 7.01
N SER A 40 6.36 13.58 7.36
CA SER A 40 5.99 13.84 8.77
C SER A 40 5.80 12.57 9.59
N ASN A 41 5.39 11.48 8.94
CA ASN A 41 5.25 10.16 9.54
C ASN A 41 6.35 9.21 9.07
N GLU A 42 7.46 9.75 8.56
CA GLU A 42 8.63 8.98 8.10
C GLU A 42 8.23 7.86 7.12
N ARG A 43 7.34 8.21 6.18
CA ARG A 43 6.82 7.27 5.18
C ARG A 43 6.53 7.93 3.83
N PHE A 44 6.36 7.12 2.80
CA PHE A 44 5.81 7.52 1.52
C PHE A 44 4.77 6.49 1.07
N ILE A 45 3.75 6.96 0.34
CA ILE A 45 2.62 6.13 -0.07
C ILE A 45 2.70 5.96 -1.59
N VAL A 46 2.69 4.71 -2.06
CA VAL A 46 2.68 4.37 -3.48
C VAL A 46 1.33 3.78 -3.83
N SER A 47 0.65 4.40 -4.78
CA SER A 47 -0.68 4.01 -5.23
C SER A 47 -0.65 3.58 -6.69
N ALA A 48 -1.35 2.50 -7.03
CA ALA A 48 -1.49 2.02 -8.40
C ALA A 48 -2.94 1.58 -8.69
N LYS A 49 -3.37 1.75 -9.94
CA LYS A 49 -4.74 1.41 -10.38
C LYS A 49 -4.73 0.18 -11.28
N GLY A 50 -5.66 -0.74 -11.04
CA GLY A 50 -5.89 -1.90 -11.90
C GLY A 50 -4.72 -2.88 -11.98
N VAL A 51 -3.88 -2.93 -10.94
CA VAL A 51 -2.75 -3.83 -10.79
C VAL A 51 -2.73 -4.39 -9.38
N GLY A 52 -2.16 -5.58 -9.21
CA GLY A 52 -1.94 -6.22 -7.92
C GLY A 52 -0.87 -5.52 -7.09
N ILE A 53 -0.80 -5.87 -5.81
CA ILE A 53 0.14 -5.27 -4.87
C ILE A 53 1.60 -5.58 -5.23
N GLU A 54 1.85 -6.74 -5.85
CA GLU A 54 3.18 -7.20 -6.23
C GLU A 54 3.82 -6.26 -7.26
N TYR A 55 2.99 -5.60 -8.06
CA TYR A 55 3.47 -4.55 -8.97
C TYR A 55 3.99 -3.34 -8.21
N ILE A 56 3.33 -2.93 -7.12
CA ILE A 56 3.74 -1.79 -6.29
C ILE A 56 5.11 -2.10 -5.67
N HIS A 57 5.28 -3.28 -5.06
CA HIS A 57 6.55 -3.73 -4.50
C HIS A 57 7.67 -3.70 -5.53
N LYS A 58 7.42 -4.30 -6.70
CA LYS A 58 8.40 -4.35 -7.78
C LYS A 58 8.89 -2.96 -8.18
N VAL A 59 7.99 -1.99 -8.38
CA VAL A 59 8.41 -0.65 -8.83
C VAL A 59 9.13 0.13 -7.72
N VAL A 60 8.82 -0.15 -6.45
CA VAL A 60 9.53 0.44 -5.31
C VAL A 60 10.94 -0.13 -5.20
N ASP A 61 11.10 -1.44 -5.30
CA ASP A 61 12.41 -2.09 -5.32
C ASP A 61 13.27 -1.56 -6.48
N GLU A 62 12.71 -1.46 -7.68
CA GLU A 62 13.39 -0.90 -8.86
C GLU A 62 13.81 0.57 -8.64
N ALA A 63 12.96 1.39 -8.01
CA ALA A 63 13.27 2.78 -7.72
C ALA A 63 14.39 2.92 -6.67
N VAL A 64 14.35 2.10 -5.61
CA VAL A 64 15.38 2.08 -4.56
C VAL A 64 16.71 1.60 -5.12
N GLU A 65 16.72 0.53 -5.92
CA GLU A 65 17.91 0.06 -6.61
C GLU A 65 18.52 1.13 -7.53
N ALA A 66 17.68 1.82 -8.30
CA ALA A 66 18.13 2.87 -9.23
C ALA A 66 18.83 4.01 -8.47
N VAL A 67 18.25 4.46 -7.36
CA VAL A 67 18.83 5.53 -6.52
C VAL A 67 20.11 5.05 -5.83
N ASN A 68 20.14 3.81 -5.33
CA ASN A 68 21.32 3.24 -4.69
C ASN A 68 22.50 3.09 -5.66
N LYS A 69 22.25 2.62 -6.90
CA LYS A 69 23.27 2.52 -7.95
C LYS A 69 23.88 3.88 -8.31
N MET A 70 23.10 4.97 -8.24
CA MET A 70 23.62 6.32 -8.47
C MET A 70 24.48 6.86 -7.32
N LYS A 71 24.37 6.30 -6.11
CA LYS A 71 24.98 6.85 -4.88
C LYS A 71 25.97 5.93 -4.16
N GLU A 72 26.32 4.76 -4.71
CA GLU A 72 27.23 3.76 -4.10
C GLU A 72 26.86 3.36 -2.66
N LYS A 73 25.55 3.37 -2.32
CA LYS A 73 25.07 3.02 -0.97
C LYS A 73 24.54 1.58 -0.88
N ASN A 74 24.71 1.00 0.32
CA ASN A 74 24.34 -0.38 0.68
C ASN A 74 22.86 -0.69 0.49
N GLU A 75 22.59 -2.00 0.38
CA GLU A 75 21.28 -2.63 0.34
C GLU A 75 20.32 -2.04 1.36
N ALA A 76 19.14 -1.71 0.89
CA ALA A 76 18.04 -1.25 1.71
C ALA A 76 16.79 -2.03 1.37
N THR A 77 16.00 -2.29 2.39
CA THR A 77 14.72 -3.00 2.26
C THR A 77 13.64 -2.03 2.71
N PRO A 78 12.79 -1.55 1.80
CA PRO A 78 11.59 -0.80 2.17
C PRO A 78 10.77 -1.64 3.15
N LEU A 79 10.44 -1.07 4.31
CA LEU A 79 9.53 -1.70 5.26
C LEU A 79 8.12 -1.20 4.99
N ASP A 80 7.25 -2.09 4.53
CA ASP A 80 5.83 -1.81 4.41
C ASP A 80 5.18 -1.68 5.78
N THR A 81 4.31 -0.69 5.93
CA THR A 81 3.66 -0.38 7.21
C THR A 81 2.13 -0.39 7.12
N LEU A 82 1.55 -0.27 5.92
CA LEU A 82 0.11 -0.16 5.74
C LEU A 82 -0.31 -0.48 4.30
N VAL A 83 -1.41 -1.21 4.12
CA VAL A 83 -2.08 -1.36 2.82
C VAL A 83 -3.42 -0.60 2.86
N SER A 84 -3.85 -0.04 1.73
CA SER A 84 -5.12 0.66 1.62
C SER A 84 -5.74 0.39 0.27
N PHE A 85 -7.05 0.14 0.27
CA PHE A 85 -7.83 -0.23 -0.90
C PHE A 85 -8.87 0.84 -1.17
N ARG A 86 -8.85 1.40 -2.37
CA ARG A 86 -9.98 2.21 -2.85
C ARG A 86 -10.96 1.30 -3.55
N VAL A 87 -12.14 1.15 -2.98
CA VAL A 87 -13.20 0.28 -3.51
C VAL A 87 -14.29 1.11 -4.16
N ASN A 88 -14.84 0.63 -5.29
CA ASN A 88 -16.07 1.18 -5.84
C ASN A 88 -17.24 0.29 -5.43
N ALA A 89 -17.80 0.58 -4.26
CA ALA A 89 -18.89 -0.19 -3.67
C ALA A 89 -19.90 0.73 -2.97
N PRO A 90 -21.17 0.29 -2.82
CA PRO A 90 -22.11 0.93 -1.91
C PRO A 90 -21.53 1.01 -0.50
N ILE A 91 -21.76 2.13 0.20
CA ILE A 91 -21.19 2.38 1.52
C ILE A 91 -21.62 1.32 2.54
N GLU A 92 -22.84 0.79 2.41
CA GLU A 92 -23.39 -0.23 3.30
C GLU A 92 -22.60 -1.55 3.21
N LYS A 93 -22.04 -1.86 2.03
CA LYS A 93 -21.15 -3.03 1.87
C LYS A 93 -19.80 -2.81 2.52
N ILE A 94 -19.26 -1.59 2.43
CA ILE A 94 -17.98 -1.22 3.06
C ILE A 94 -18.14 -1.26 4.58
N GLU A 95 -19.23 -0.70 5.11
CA GLU A 95 -19.53 -0.74 6.55
C GLU A 95 -19.77 -2.16 7.06
N SER A 96 -20.45 -3.01 6.29
CA SER A 96 -20.62 -4.43 6.64
C SER A 96 -19.28 -5.13 6.75
N PHE A 97 -18.36 -4.89 5.80
CA PHE A 97 -17.01 -5.43 5.86
C PHE A 97 -16.26 -4.95 7.09
N VAL A 98 -16.24 -3.63 7.35
CA VAL A 98 -15.51 -3.05 8.48
C VAL A 98 -15.98 -3.66 9.80
N LYS A 99 -17.30 -3.75 10.02
CA LYS A 99 -17.86 -4.37 11.22
C LYS A 99 -17.44 -5.83 11.36
N GLU A 100 -17.45 -6.59 10.27
CA GLU A 100 -17.08 -7.99 10.34
C GLU A 100 -15.60 -8.19 10.65
N ILE A 101 -14.72 -7.35 10.09
CA ILE A 101 -13.28 -7.39 10.42
C ILE A 101 -13.04 -7.01 11.87
N GLU A 102 -13.63 -5.91 12.35
CA GLU A 102 -13.46 -5.40 13.72
C GLU A 102 -13.79 -6.45 14.80
N PHE A 103 -14.74 -7.35 14.54
CA PHE A 103 -15.16 -8.39 15.49
C PHE A 103 -14.72 -9.82 15.11
N GLY A 104 -14.26 -10.04 13.88
CA GLY A 104 -14.13 -11.39 13.31
C GLY A 104 -12.72 -11.78 12.89
N VAL A 105 -11.78 -10.83 12.81
CA VAL A 105 -10.41 -11.11 12.37
C VAL A 105 -9.40 -10.48 13.33
N GLU A 106 -8.80 -11.32 14.15
CA GLU A 106 -7.78 -10.90 15.12
C GLU A 106 -6.56 -10.28 14.42
N GLY A 107 -6.11 -9.13 14.92
CA GLY A 107 -4.92 -8.44 14.41
C GLY A 107 -5.13 -7.67 13.11
N VAL A 108 -6.32 -7.72 12.49
CA VAL A 108 -6.66 -6.93 11.29
C VAL A 108 -7.60 -5.79 11.65
N TYR A 109 -7.28 -4.60 11.17
CA TYR A 109 -8.06 -3.39 11.36
C TYR A 109 -8.56 -2.90 10.02
N ALA A 110 -9.83 -2.56 9.94
CA ALA A 110 -10.43 -1.95 8.76
C ALA A 110 -11.05 -0.61 9.14
N LEU A 111 -10.84 0.41 8.31
CA LEU A 111 -11.44 1.72 8.47
C LEU A 111 -12.06 2.16 7.15
N ASN A 112 -13.30 2.65 7.22
CA ASN A 112 -13.96 3.31 6.10
C ASN A 112 -13.81 4.84 6.22
N LEU A 113 -13.28 5.47 5.17
CA LEU A 113 -13.30 6.92 4.96
C LEU A 113 -14.09 7.21 3.67
N GLY A 114 -15.42 7.12 3.77
CA GLY A 114 -16.35 7.33 2.65
C GLY A 114 -16.35 6.18 1.63
N HIS A 115 -15.51 6.29 0.60
CA HIS A 115 -15.33 5.26 -0.45
C HIS A 115 -13.90 4.68 -0.45
N VAL A 116 -13.13 4.95 0.61
CA VAL A 116 -11.78 4.43 0.80
C VAL A 116 -11.82 3.45 1.96
N LEU A 117 -11.34 2.24 1.71
CA LEU A 117 -11.23 1.19 2.69
C LEU A 117 -9.75 0.99 3.02
N THR A 118 -9.33 1.46 4.18
CA THR A 118 -7.98 1.18 4.68
C THR A 118 -8.01 -0.12 5.47
N VAL A 119 -7.06 -1.03 5.21
CA VAL A 119 -6.95 -2.30 5.93
C VAL A 119 -5.51 -2.51 6.35
N SER A 120 -5.28 -2.65 7.65
CA SER A 120 -3.96 -2.81 8.24
C SER A 120 -3.92 -4.01 9.17
N SER A 121 -2.73 -4.49 9.50
CA SER A 121 -2.53 -5.58 10.44
C SER A 121 -1.39 -5.26 11.41
N ASP A 122 -1.53 -5.69 12.67
CA ASP A 122 -0.47 -5.58 13.69
C ASP A 122 0.73 -6.46 13.36
N ILE A 123 0.47 -7.59 12.70
CA ILE A 123 1.47 -8.51 12.16
C ILE A 123 1.45 -8.22 10.66
N PHE A 124 2.49 -7.58 10.11
CA PHE A 124 2.51 -7.27 8.69
C PHE A 124 2.48 -8.57 7.85
N ASP A 125 1.27 -8.99 7.50
CA ASP A 125 0.94 -10.15 6.68
C ASP A 125 0.00 -9.67 5.58
N GLU A 126 0.64 -9.09 4.56
CA GLU A 126 -0.03 -8.58 3.37
C GLU A 126 -0.94 -9.62 2.71
N LYS A 127 -0.49 -10.88 2.64
CA LYS A 127 -1.29 -11.95 2.05
C LYS A 127 -2.58 -12.15 2.84
N HIS A 128 -2.50 -12.15 4.17
CA HIS A 128 -3.68 -12.24 5.02
C HIS A 128 -4.63 -11.05 4.80
N LEU A 129 -4.10 -9.84 4.64
CA LEU A 129 -4.90 -8.64 4.33
C LEU A 129 -5.62 -8.76 2.98
N ILE A 130 -4.90 -9.20 1.94
CA ILE A 130 -5.44 -9.41 0.58
C ILE A 130 -6.50 -10.50 0.59
N ASP A 131 -6.26 -11.63 1.27
CA ASP A 131 -7.22 -12.71 1.39
C ASP A 131 -8.49 -12.26 2.13
N CYS A 132 -8.35 -11.43 3.16
CA CYS A 132 -9.49 -10.82 3.87
C CYS A 132 -10.31 -9.91 2.96
N VAL A 133 -9.67 -8.98 2.24
CA VAL A 133 -10.35 -8.06 1.32
C VAL A 133 -10.95 -8.81 0.12
N GLY A 134 -10.24 -9.80 -0.40
CA GLY A 134 -10.61 -10.62 -1.55
C GLY A 134 -11.87 -11.47 -1.36
N LYS A 135 -12.31 -11.70 -0.11
CA LYS A 135 -13.60 -12.33 0.19
C LYS A 135 -14.80 -11.44 -0.18
N TYR A 136 -14.61 -10.12 -0.18
CA TYR A 136 -15.70 -9.14 -0.33
C TYR A 136 -15.56 -8.30 -1.60
N PHE A 137 -14.33 -8.12 -2.08
CA PHE A 137 -13.99 -7.25 -3.21
C PHE A 137 -13.14 -7.98 -4.23
N ASP A 138 -13.36 -7.68 -5.50
CA ASP A 138 -12.59 -8.20 -6.63
C ASP A 138 -11.27 -7.41 -6.71
N ILE A 139 -10.17 -8.06 -6.32
CA ILE A 139 -8.80 -7.53 -6.38
C ILE A 139 -8.21 -7.98 -7.72
N VAL A 140 -7.63 -7.03 -8.48
CA VAL A 140 -7.06 -7.28 -9.81
C VAL A 140 -5.67 -7.87 -9.71
#